data_AF-A0A0C9XJW7-F1
#
_entry.id   AF-A0A0C9XJW7-F1
#
_cell.length_a   1.000
_cell.length_b   1.000
_cell.length_c   1.000
_cell.angle_alpha   90.00
_cell.angle_beta   90.00
_cell.angle_gamma   90.00
#
_symmetry.space_group_name_H-M   'P 1'
#
loop_
_entity.id
_entity.type
_entity.pdbx_description
1 polymer ?
#
loop_
_entity_poly.entity_id
_entity_poly.type
_entity_poly.pdbx_seq_one_letter_code
_entity_poly.pdbx_strand_id
1 'polypeptide(L)'
;MTGAPKKRSVEILRTLEDSEQNVYSGAFGYWCVSGAGDWSVTICSCFKYDGRYSCKHTTEAPPPDDRAEEWVIGAGGAITALSDPEKEWEEMLIKLRSVLRVLG
;
A
#
# COMPACT_ATOMS: atom_id res chain seq x y z
N MET A 1 -2.53 0.44 -8.23
CA MET A 1 -3.83 -0.27 -8.27
C MET A 1 -4.00 -1.13 -9.53
N THR A 2 -2.99 -1.89 -9.97
CA THR A 2 -2.93 -2.60 -11.27
C THR A 2 -2.50 -1.73 -12.47
N GLY A 3 -3.05 -1.98 -13.66
CA GLY A 3 -2.70 -1.37 -14.94
C GLY A 3 -3.54 -1.99 -16.08
N ALA A 4 -3.15 -1.74 -17.32
CA ALA A 4 -3.79 -2.33 -18.50
C ALA A 4 -2.77 -3.08 -19.38
N PRO A 5 -3.09 -4.30 -19.86
CA PRO A 5 -4.26 -5.14 -19.53
C PRO A 5 -4.20 -5.72 -18.10
N LYS A 6 -5.32 -5.64 -17.35
CA LYS A 6 -5.38 -5.90 -15.89
C LYS A 6 -4.68 -7.18 -15.43
N LYS A 7 -4.99 -8.32 -16.07
CA LYS A 7 -4.41 -9.62 -15.67
C LYS A 7 -2.88 -9.59 -15.76
N ARG A 8 -2.34 -9.09 -16.88
CA ARG A 8 -0.90 -9.01 -17.10
C ARG A 8 -0.23 -8.04 -16.14
N SER A 9 -0.85 -6.88 -15.88
CA SER A 9 -0.33 -5.93 -14.90
C SER A 9 -0.26 -6.52 -13.49
N VAL A 10 -1.28 -7.26 -13.05
CA VAL A 10 -1.25 -7.94 -11.74
C VAL A 10 -0.17 -9.01 -11.66
N GLU A 11 0.03 -9.80 -12.72
CA GLU A 11 1.12 -10.78 -12.79
C GLU A 11 2.51 -10.13 -12.66
N ILE A 12 2.72 -9.01 -13.35
CA ILE A 12 3.96 -8.24 -13.27
C ILE A 12 4.16 -7.70 -11.85
N LEU A 13 3.14 -7.06 -11.26
CA LEU A 13 3.21 -6.52 -9.90
C LEU A 13 3.55 -7.60 -8.87
N ARG A 14 2.94 -8.79 -8.95
CA ARG A 14 3.26 -9.92 -8.06
C ARG A 14 4.73 -10.37 -8.14
N THR A 15 5.36 -10.17 -9.30
CA THR A 15 6.77 -10.51 -9.51
C THR A 15 7.69 -9.43 -8.97
N LEU A 16 7.30 -8.15 -9.14
CA LEU A 16 8.12 -6.99 -8.79
C LEU A 16 7.99 -6.54 -7.33
N GLU A 17 6.85 -6.77 -6.69
CA GLU A 17 6.59 -6.30 -5.33
C GLU A 17 7.00 -7.32 -4.25
N ASP A 18 7.48 -6.78 -3.13
CA ASP A 18 8.10 -7.53 -2.05
C ASP A 18 7.11 -8.17 -1.10
N SER A 19 5.88 -7.69 -1.07
CA SER A 19 4.81 -8.25 -0.24
C SER A 19 3.50 -8.18 -1.00
N GLU A 20 2.53 -8.99 -0.60
CA GLU A 20 1.18 -8.78 -1.07
C GLU A 20 0.71 -7.39 -0.64
N GLN A 21 -0.08 -6.71 -1.49
CA GLN A 21 -0.58 -5.36 -1.18
C GLN A 21 -1.55 -5.35 0.03
N ASN A 22 -1.92 -6.51 0.57
CA ASN A 22 -2.79 -6.66 1.74
C ASN A 22 -4.06 -5.78 1.60
N VAL A 23 -4.38 -4.98 2.61
CA VAL A 23 -5.53 -4.06 2.58
C VAL A 23 -5.28 -2.84 1.68
N TYR A 24 -4.01 -2.47 1.50
CA TYR A 24 -3.65 -1.38 0.58
C TYR A 24 -4.04 -1.76 -0.84
N SER A 25 -4.60 -0.80 -1.57
CA SER A 25 -5.07 -1.04 -2.93
C SER A 25 -6.25 -2.03 -3.05
N GLY A 26 -6.91 -2.32 -1.92
CA GLY A 26 -8.19 -3.00 -1.84
C GLY A 26 -9.40 -2.06 -1.91
N ALA A 27 -10.55 -2.56 -1.45
CA ALA A 27 -11.76 -1.77 -1.26
C ALA A 27 -12.23 -1.89 0.20
N PHE A 28 -12.61 -0.75 0.80
CA PHE A 28 -13.15 -0.67 2.15
C PHE A 28 -14.48 0.06 2.13
N GLY A 29 -15.46 -0.42 2.87
CA GLY A 29 -16.82 0.06 2.76
C GLY A 29 -17.79 -0.64 3.71
N TYR A 30 -19.07 -0.38 3.51
CA TYR A 30 -20.14 -1.04 4.26
C TYR A 30 -21.18 -1.65 3.32
N TRP A 31 -21.89 -2.63 3.86
CA TRP A 31 -23.05 -3.25 3.25
C TRP A 31 -24.17 -3.37 4.28
N CYS A 32 -25.35 -2.89 3.93
CA CYS A 32 -26.54 -2.94 4.77
C CYS A 32 -27.47 -4.07 4.34
N VAL A 33 -28.21 -4.64 5.30
CA VAL A 33 -29.25 -5.65 5.04
C VAL A 33 -30.37 -5.13 4.12
N SER A 34 -30.54 -3.81 4.02
CA SER A 34 -31.47 -3.17 3.09
C SER A 34 -30.98 -3.17 1.63
N GLY A 35 -29.75 -3.61 1.38
CA GLY A 35 -29.11 -3.60 0.05
C GLY A 35 -28.33 -2.31 -0.26
N ALA A 36 -28.31 -1.32 0.63
CA ALA A 36 -27.44 -0.16 0.50
C ALA A 36 -25.98 -0.54 0.78
N GLY A 37 -25.04 0.04 0.05
CA GLY A 37 -23.61 -0.11 0.32
C GLY A 37 -22.80 0.98 -0.36
N ASP A 38 -21.65 1.28 0.22
CA ASP A 38 -20.70 2.25 -0.31
C ASP A 38 -19.29 1.72 -0.09
N TRP A 39 -18.43 1.90 -1.08
CA TRP A 39 -17.08 1.34 -1.14
C TRP A 39 -16.10 2.38 -1.66
N SER A 40 -15.01 2.57 -0.93
CA SER A 40 -13.87 3.38 -1.36
C SER A 40 -12.68 2.49 -1.67
N VAL A 41 -11.81 2.99 -2.56
CA VAL A 41 -10.49 2.41 -2.77
C VAL A 41 -9.60 2.74 -1.59
N THR A 42 -8.91 1.75 -1.04
CA THR A 42 -8.05 1.94 0.13
C THR A 42 -6.66 2.42 -0.28
N ILE A 43 -6.51 3.75 -0.36
CA ILE A 43 -5.26 4.46 -0.64
C ILE A 43 -5.08 5.58 0.39
N CYS A 44 -3.86 6.14 0.50
CA CYS A 44 -3.57 7.20 1.48
C CYS A 44 -3.98 6.82 2.91
N SER A 45 -3.68 5.57 3.30
CA SER A 45 -4.09 4.98 4.57
C SER A 45 -2.88 4.32 5.26
N CYS A 46 -2.90 4.24 6.59
CA CYS A 46 -1.96 3.47 7.39
C CYS A 46 -2.67 2.27 8.03
N PHE A 47 -1.94 1.17 8.23
CA PHE A 47 -2.47 -0.07 8.79
C PHE A 47 -1.57 -0.59 9.90
N LYS A 48 -2.19 -1.06 10.99
CA LYS A 48 -1.52 -1.80 12.05
C LYS A 48 -2.01 -3.23 11.99
N TYR A 49 -1.08 -4.19 12.07
CA TYR A 49 -1.37 -5.61 12.13
C TYR A 49 -0.99 -6.13 13.52
N ASP A 50 -1.69 -7.16 14.01
CA ASP A 50 -1.40 -7.75 15.32
C ASP A 50 -0.04 -8.48 15.36
N GLY A 51 0.52 -8.81 14.19
CA GLY A 51 1.84 -9.40 14.04
C GLY A 51 2.77 -8.53 13.20
N ARG A 52 4.06 -8.92 13.14
CA ARG A 52 5.05 -8.20 12.33
C ARG A 52 4.70 -8.26 10.85
N TYR A 53 4.78 -7.12 10.18
CA TYR A 53 4.68 -7.10 8.73
C TYR A 53 5.95 -7.70 8.13
N SER A 54 5.81 -8.60 7.16
CA SER A 54 6.96 -9.20 6.47
C SER A 54 6.91 -8.84 4.98
N CYS A 55 8.04 -8.42 4.44
CA CYS A 55 8.23 -8.33 3.00
C CYS A 55 9.52 -9.04 2.59
N LYS A 56 9.62 -9.44 1.31
CA LYS A 56 10.74 -10.20 0.75
C LYS A 56 12.12 -9.55 0.99
N HIS A 57 12.16 -8.23 1.20
CA HIS A 57 13.39 -7.45 1.36
C HIS A 57 13.54 -6.75 2.72
N THR A 58 12.68 -7.00 3.72
CA THR A 58 12.97 -6.54 5.09
C THR A 58 14.12 -7.34 5.67
N THR A 59 15.33 -6.80 5.55
CA THR A 59 16.49 -7.19 6.34
C THR A 59 16.31 -6.65 7.75
N GLU A 60 16.19 -7.57 8.71
CA GLU A 60 16.33 -7.33 10.15
C GLU A 60 15.41 -6.23 10.72
N ALA A 61 14.16 -6.60 10.99
CA ALA A 61 13.31 -5.80 11.85
C ALA A 61 14.00 -5.61 13.22
N PRO A 62 14.01 -4.41 13.80
CA PRO A 62 14.68 -4.12 15.07
C PRO A 62 14.28 -5.14 16.15
N PRO A 63 15.17 -5.39 17.14
CA PRO A 63 14.87 -6.33 18.22
C PRO A 63 13.52 -5.96 18.85
N PRO A 64 12.71 -6.95 19.24
CA PRO A 64 11.39 -6.69 19.81
C PRO A 64 11.54 -5.80 21.03
N ASP A 65 11.17 -4.54 20.86
CA ASP A 65 10.82 -3.65 21.94
C ASP A 65 9.32 -3.81 22.14
N ASP A 66 8.91 -4.33 23.29
CA ASP A 66 7.51 -4.55 23.65
C ASP A 66 6.68 -3.25 23.64
N ARG A 67 7.33 -2.08 23.49
CA ARG A 67 6.66 -0.77 23.40
C ARG A 67 6.56 -0.19 21.99
N ALA A 68 7.21 -0.77 21.00
CA ALA A 68 7.21 -0.24 19.64
C ALA A 68 6.00 -0.75 18.84
N GLU A 69 5.24 0.17 18.24
CA GLU A 69 4.17 -0.19 17.31
C GLU A 69 4.65 -0.18 15.86
N GLU A 70 4.34 -1.23 15.11
CA GLU A 70 4.60 -1.30 13.67
C GLU A 70 3.38 -0.83 12.88
N TRP A 71 3.60 0.14 12.00
CA TRP A 71 2.59 0.68 11.10
C TRP A 71 3.06 0.60 9.65
N VAL A 72 2.18 0.12 8.76
CA VAL A 72 2.45 -0.07 7.34
C VAL A 72 1.70 0.98 6.55
N ILE A 73 2.41 1.68 5.66
CA ILE A 73 1.83 2.72 4.81
C ILE A 73 2.15 2.40 3.36
N GLY A 74 1.10 2.23 2.56
CA GLY A 74 1.24 2.03 1.11
C GLY A 74 1.24 3.36 0.35
N ALA A 75 2.17 3.50 -0.59
CA ALA A 75 2.21 4.58 -1.56
C ALA A 75 2.61 4.03 -2.94
N GLY A 76 2.08 4.61 -4.01
CA GLY A 76 2.35 4.15 -5.36
C GLY A 76 2.00 5.18 -6.43
N GLY A 77 2.52 4.95 -7.63
CA GLY A 77 2.36 5.80 -8.82
C GLY A 77 1.83 5.02 -10.02
N ALA A 78 1.55 5.73 -11.11
CA ALA A 78 1.12 5.12 -12.37
C ALA A 78 2.30 5.11 -13.36
N ILE A 79 2.83 3.92 -13.64
CA ILE A 79 3.99 3.78 -14.53
C ILE A 79 3.54 3.62 -15.98
N THR A 80 4.13 4.41 -16.87
CA THR A 80 3.92 4.35 -18.31
C THR A 80 5.26 4.27 -19.05
N ALA A 81 5.22 4.10 -20.38
CA ALA A 81 6.44 4.11 -21.20
C ALA A 81 7.16 5.47 -21.22
N LEU A 82 6.50 6.55 -20.80
CA LEU A 82 7.06 7.91 -20.74
C LEU A 82 7.45 8.31 -19.30
N SER A 83 7.26 7.41 -18.33
CA SER A 83 7.58 7.69 -16.93
C SER A 83 9.08 7.79 -16.72
N ASP A 84 9.47 8.70 -15.82
CA ASP A 84 10.84 8.89 -15.37
C ASP A 84 10.99 8.30 -13.95
N PRO A 85 11.94 7.37 -13.72
CA PRO A 85 12.03 6.67 -12.44
C PRO A 85 12.20 7.59 -11.23
N GLU A 86 12.97 8.67 -11.35
CA GLU A 86 13.23 9.59 -10.25
C GLU A 86 11.97 10.41 -9.91
N LYS A 87 11.27 10.91 -10.93
CA LYS A 87 10.01 11.65 -10.73
C LYS A 87 8.89 10.80 -10.13
N GLU A 88 8.76 9.54 -10.55
CA GLU A 88 7.75 8.63 -10.00
C GLU A 88 8.02 8.30 -8.53
N TRP A 89 9.30 8.16 -8.16
CA TRP A 89 9.72 7.99 -6.78
C TRP A 89 9.40 9.23 -5.94
N GLU A 90 9.70 10.43 -6.43
CA GLU A 90 9.36 11.69 -5.76
C GLU A 90 7.84 11.83 -5.56
N GLU A 91 7.03 11.51 -6.58
CA GLU A 91 5.57 11.50 -6.48
C GLU A 91 5.09 10.52 -5.39
N MET A 92 5.67 9.33 -5.33
CA MET A 92 5.33 8.34 -4.31
C MET A 92 5.63 8.86 -2.89
N LEU A 93 6.78 9.51 -2.69
CA LEU A 93 7.12 10.14 -1.41
C LEU A 93 6.16 11.26 -1.04
N ILE A 94 5.70 12.06 -2.01
CA ILE A 94 4.69 13.11 -1.77
C ILE A 94 3.38 12.50 -1.27
N LYS A 95 2.91 11.41 -1.90
CA LYS A 95 1.71 10.68 -1.46
C LYS A 95 1.91 10.08 -0.08
N LEU A 96 3.07 9.48 0.19
CA LEU A 96 3.42 8.91 1.49
C LEU A 96 3.38 9.97 2.61
N ARG A 97 3.96 11.15 2.36
CA ARG A 97 3.98 12.29 3.30
C ARG A 97 2.58 12.78 3.69
N SER A 98 1.55 12.53 2.87
CA SER A 98 0.18 12.88 3.25
C SER A 98 -0.29 12.10 4.49
N VAL A 99 0.10 10.84 4.61
CA VAL A 99 -0.26 9.96 5.73
C VAL A 99 0.72 10.12 6.88
N LEU A 100 2.03 10.20 6.61
CA LEU A 100 3.06 10.31 7.65
C LEU A 100 2.86 11.51 8.58
N ARG A 101 2.34 12.63 8.08
CA ARG A 101 2.05 13.83 8.89
C ARG A 101 1.09 13.60 10.05
N VAL A 102 0.32 12.50 10.03
CA VAL A 102 -0.57 12.12 11.14
C VAL A 102 0.22 11.59 12.34
N LEU A 103 1.42 11.06 12.13
CA LEU A 103 2.24 10.41 13.15
C LEU A 103 3.20 11.35 13.90
N GLY A 104 3.21 12.65 13.56
CA GLY A 104 4.12 13.66 14.10
C GLY A 104 5.26 14.01 13.14
#